data_AF-A0A415N0Z6-F1
#
_entry.id   AF-A0A415N0Z6-F1
#
_cell.length_a   1.000
_cell.length_b   1.000
_cell.length_c   1.000
_cell.angle_alpha   90.00
_cell.angle_beta   90.00
_cell.angle_gamma   90.00
#
_symmetry.space_group_name_H-M   'P 1'
#
loop_
_entity.id
_entity.type
_entity.pdbx_description
1 polymer ?
#
loop_
_entity_poly.entity_id
_entity_poly.type
_entity_poly.pdbx_seq_one_letter_code
_entity_poly.pdbx_strand_id
1 'polypeptide(L)' 'MTNTTLLRQKIDESGYKLQFLAEKCGLTYYGLMKKVNNETEFKASEIKVLKELLKLTNEEANKIFFA' A
#
# COMPACT_ATOMS: atom_id res chain seq x y z
N MET A 1 3.43 -12.32 -1.76
CA MET A 1 4.50 -11.32 -1.52
C MET A 1 4.03 -10.01 -2.13
N THR A 2 4.27 -8.85 -1.51
CA THR A 2 3.73 -7.59 -2.04
C THR A 2 4.48 -7.15 -3.30
N ASN A 3 3.76 -6.82 -4.37
CA ASN A 3 4.33 -6.21 -5.56
C ASN A 3 4.68 -4.74 -5.31
N THR A 4 5.88 -4.51 -4.78
CA THR A 4 6.40 -3.19 -4.42
C THR A 4 6.38 -2.20 -5.59
N THR A 5 6.75 -2.66 -6.78
CA THR A 5 6.85 -1.81 -7.97
C THR A 5 5.48 -1.30 -8.38
N LEU A 6 4.48 -2.19 -8.47
CA LEU A 6 3.12 -1.81 -8.83
C LEU A 6 2.46 -0.95 -7.76
N LEU A 7 2.70 -1.23 -6.47
CA LEU A 7 2.22 -0.40 -5.37
C LEU A 7 2.78 1.01 -5.45
N ARG A 8 4.10 1.17 -5.66
CA ARG A 8 4.74 2.49 -5.79
C ARG A 8 4.21 3.27 -6.97
N GLN A 9 4.05 2.63 -8.12
CA GLN A 9 3.45 3.26 -9.30
C GLN A 9 2.05 3.81 -8.98
N LYS A 10 1.21 3.03 -8.29
CA LYS A 10 -0.14 3.49 -7.88
C LYS A 10 -0.12 4.63 -6.88
N ILE A 11 0.86 4.63 -5.97
CA ILE A 11 1.07 5.74 -5.04
C ILE A 11 1.46 7.00 -5.81
N ASP A 12 2.39 6.90 -6.75
CA ASP A 12 2.85 8.04 -7.56
C ASP A 12 1.71 8.58 -8.46
N GLU A 13 0.93 7.70 -9.09
CA GLU A 13 -0.27 8.05 -9.88
C GLU A 13 -1.35 8.75 -9.05
N SER A 14 -1.48 8.40 -7.77
CA SER A 14 -2.47 9.00 -6.87
C SER A 14 -2.12 10.43 -6.42
N GLY A 15 -0.83 10.81 -6.51
CA GLY A 15 -0.31 12.07 -5.98
C GLY A 15 -0.21 12.13 -4.45
N TYR A 16 -0.50 11.05 -3.73
CA TYR A 16 -0.35 11.03 -2.28
C TYR A 16 1.10 10.87 -1.85
N LYS A 17 1.46 11.59 -0.79
CA LYS A 17 2.73 11.36 -0.09
C LYS A 17 2.66 10.04 0.69
N LEU A 18 3.74 9.28 0.71
CA LEU A 18 3.87 8.06 1.52
C LEU A 18 3.54 8.29 3.00
N GLN A 19 3.93 9.44 3.57
CA GLN A 19 3.61 9.79 4.95
C GLN A 19 2.10 9.89 5.20
N PHE A 20 1.35 10.47 4.25
CA PHE A 20 -0.11 10.57 4.36
C PHE A 20 -0.76 9.18 4.35
N LEU A 21 -0.30 8.29 3.47
CA LEU A 21 -0.78 6.91 3.43
C LEU A 21 -0.46 6.15 4.72
N ALA A 22 0.74 6.35 5.28
CA ALA A 22 1.14 5.74 6.53
C ALA A 22 0.20 6.15 7.68
N GLU A 23 -0.05 7.45 7.83
CA GLU A 23 -0.97 7.99 8.84
C GLU A 23 -2.38 7.43 8.70
N LYS A 24 -2.91 7.31 7.47
CA LYS A 24 -4.23 6.72 7.21
C LYS A 24 -4.29 5.23 7.52
N CYS A 25 -3.20 4.51 7.31
CA CYS A 25 -3.08 3.11 7.69
C CYS A 25 -2.81 2.90 9.19
N GLY A 26 -2.68 3.97 9.99
CA GLY A 26 -2.31 3.88 11.40
C GLY A 26 -0.86 3.40 11.62
N LEU A 27 0.01 3.66 10.65
CA LEU A 27 1.41 3.25 10.63
C LEU A 27 2.32 4.47 10.74
N THR A 28 3.53 4.24 11.25
CA THR A 28 4.63 5.19 11.05
C THR A 28 5.11 5.11 9.60
N TYR A 29 5.73 6.18 9.09
CA TYR A 29 6.37 6.18 7.77
C TYR A 29 7.33 4.99 7.60
N TYR A 30 8.14 4.73 8.62
CA TYR A 30 9.06 3.58 8.63
C TYR A 30 8.33 2.24 8.62
N GLY A 31 7.23 2.11 9.36
CA GLY A 31 6.38 0.92 9.35
C GLY A 31 5.76 0.64 7.98
N LEU A 32 5.32 1.68 7.27
CA LEU A 32 4.84 1.54 5.89
C LEU A 32 5.99 1.15 4.95
N MET A 33 7.17 1.79 5.06
CA MET A 33 8.33 1.45 4.23
C MET A 33 8.75 -0.01 4.36
N LYS A 34 8.78 -0.57 5.57
CA LYS A 34 9.07 -1.99 5.79
C LYS A 34 8.11 -2.90 5.04
N LYS A 35 6.81 -2.58 5.05
CA LYS A 35 5.80 -3.36 4.34
C LYS A 35 5.94 -3.23 2.82
N VAL A 36 6.14 -2.01 2.34
CA VAL A 36 6.39 -1.74 0.92
C VAL A 36 7.63 -2.48 0.42
N ASN A 37 8.68 -2.60 1.25
CA ASN A 37 9.92 -3.32 0.92
C ASN A 37 9.86 -4.84 1.20
N ASN A 38 8.69 -5.41 1.47
CA ASN A 38 8.49 -6.83 1.80
C ASN A 38 9.23 -7.34 3.06
N GLU A 39 9.65 -6.44 3.96
CA GLU A 39 10.22 -6.83 5.25
C GLU A 39 9.13 -7.32 6.23
N THR A 40 7.90 -6.84 6.07
CA THR A 40 6.74 -7.21 6.89
C THR A 40 5.47 -7.25 6.04
N GLU A 41 4.45 -8.00 6.45
CA GLU A 41 3.21 -8.14 5.68
C GLU A 41 2.20 -7.02 5.97
N PHE A 42 1.35 -6.72 5.00
CA PHE A 42 0.21 -5.82 5.20
C PHE A 42 -0.94 -6.53 5.93
N LYS A 43 -1.58 -5.84 6.87
CA LYS A 43 -2.83 -6.31 7.49
C LYS A 43 -4.00 -6.06 6.54
N ALA A 44 -5.04 -6.87 6.64
CA ALA A 44 -6.26 -6.70 5.84
C ALA A 44 -6.89 -5.30 5.99
N SER A 45 -6.84 -4.71 7.19
CA SER A 45 -7.31 -3.34 7.43
C SER A 45 -6.48 -2.28 6.69
N GLU A 46 -5.16 -2.43 6.64
CA GLU A 46 -4.25 -1.54 5.91
C GLU A 46 -4.46 -1.65 4.39
N ILE A 47 -4.63 -2.88 3.89
CA ILE A 47 -4.94 -3.13 2.47
C ILE A 47 -6.25 -2.45 2.07
N LYS A 48 -7.28 -2.55 2.92
CA LYS A 48 -8.57 -1.91 2.67
C LYS A 48 -8.43 -0.39 2.54
N VAL A 49 -7.70 0.25 3.47
CA VAL A 49 -7.44 1.69 3.42
C VAL A 49 -6.66 2.08 2.16
N LEU A 50 -5.59 1.36 1.83
CA LEU A 50 -4.80 1.64 0.63
C LEU A 50 -5.62 1.46 -0.64
N LYS A 51 -6.47 0.44 -0.72
CA LYS A 51 -7.37 0.21 -1.84
C LYS A 51 -8.35 1.37 -2.04
N GLU A 52 -8.93 1.88 -0.95
CA GLU A 52 -9.84 3.03 -1.00
C GLU A 52 -9.12 4.32 -1.40
N LEU A 53 -7.95 4.61 -0.82
CA LEU A 53 -7.19 5.82 -1.11
C LEU A 53 -6.64 5.82 -2.54
N LEU A 54 -5.98 4.73 -2.95
CA LEU A 54 -5.36 4.59 -4.26
C LEU A 54 -6.37 4.20 -5.35
N LYS A 55 -7.67 4.11 -5.01
CA LYS A 55 -8.77 3.74 -5.91
C LYS A 55 -8.49 2.45 -6.70
N LEU A 56 -7.91 1.46 -6.03
CA LEU A 56 -7.53 0.20 -6.66
C LEU A 56 -8.77 -0.67 -6.91
N THR A 57 -8.82 -1.27 -8.09
CA THR A 57 -9.76 -2.34 -8.39
C THR A 57 -9.43 -3.62 -7.59
N ASN A 58 -10.39 -4.55 -7.51
CA ASN A 58 -10.15 -5.85 -6.88
C ASN A 58 -8.99 -6.61 -7.53
N GLU A 59 -8.88 -6.53 -8.86
CA GLU A 59 -7.81 -7.18 -9.61
C GLU A 59 -6.44 -6.58 -9.31
N GLU A 60 -6.34 -5.24 -9.26
CA GLU A 60 -5.11 -4.54 -8.91
C GLU A 60 -4.70 -4.84 -7.47
N ALA A 61 -5.64 -4.79 -6.53
CA ALA A 61 -5.37 -5.13 -5.13
C ALA A 61 -4.87 -6.58 -5.00
N ASN A 62 -5.46 -7.53 -5.74
CA ASN A 62 -4.98 -8.91 -5.78
C ASN A 62 -3.56 -9.01 -6.35
N LYS A 63 -3.28 -8.34 -7.47
CA LYS A 63 -1.93 -8.31 -8.07
C LYS A 63 -0.88 -7.67 -7.18
N ILE A 64 -1.28 -6.71 -6.34
CA ILE A 64 -0.38 -6.00 -5.44
C ILE A 64 -0.13 -6.78 -4.15
N PHE A 65 -1.19 -7.24 -3.47
CA PHE A 65 -1.07 -7.75 -2.09
C PHE A 65 -1.15 -9.27 -1.96
N PHE A 66 -1.69 -9.97 -2.96
CA PHE A 66 -2.02 -11.40 -2.88
C PHE A 66 -1.35 -12.25 -3.97
N ALA A 67 -0.46 -11.66 -4.76
CA ALA A 67 0.37 -12.36 -5.76
C ALA A 67 1.60 -13.05 -5.15
#